data_AF-A0A511QAX9-F1
#
_entry.id   AF-A0A511QAX9-F1
#
_cell.length_a   1.000
_cell.length_b   1.000
_cell.length_c   1.000
_cell.angle_alpha   90.00
_cell.angle_beta   90.00
_cell.angle_gamma   90.00
#
_symmetry.space_group_name_H-M   'P 1'
#
loop_
_entity.id
_entity.type
_entity.pdbx_description
1 polymer ?
#
loop_
_entity_poly.entity_id
_entity_poly.type
_entity_poly.pdbx_seq_one_letter_code
_entity_poly.pdbx_strand_id
1 'polypeptide(L)'
;MPVRAAWWQFFIVIPLLIVPMLGSDTVQDLMSTVINMTAAASMLPPLFIMLAYLNLRLKLDHLERDFKFGSRITGIAMVSVLIAIFTVGFLASTFPTGADIMTIIFYNVGGIVIFLGYAWWKYSKYEKSLTADERQLEAKAAVQQA
;
A
#
# COMPACT_ATOMS: atom_id res chain seq x y z
N MET A 1 -19.52 -12.92 11.90
CA MET A 1 -18.20 -12.27 12.11
C MET A 1 -17.10 -13.26 11.72
N PRO A 2 -16.06 -12.88 10.96
CA PRO A 2 -14.99 -13.80 10.59
C PRO A 2 -14.04 -14.06 11.79
N VAL A 3 -14.44 -14.95 12.70
CA VAL A 3 -13.75 -15.23 13.97
C VAL A 3 -12.27 -15.61 13.77
N ARG A 4 -11.96 -16.37 12.72
CA ARG A 4 -10.59 -16.83 12.42
C ARG A 4 -9.65 -15.67 12.04
N ALA A 5 -10.15 -14.66 11.33
CA ALA A 5 -9.34 -13.50 10.93
C ALA A 5 -9.06 -12.58 12.12
N ALA A 6 -10.02 -12.42 13.02
CA ALA A 6 -9.86 -11.63 14.25
C ALA A 6 -8.75 -12.19 15.16
N TRP A 7 -8.66 -13.52 15.30
CA TRP A 7 -7.57 -14.16 16.03
C TRP A 7 -6.20 -13.84 15.40
N TRP A 8 -6.07 -13.94 14.07
CA TRP A 8 -4.83 -13.57 13.38
C TRP A 8 -4.47 -12.10 13.58
N GLN A 9 -5.44 -11.19 13.47
CA GLN A 9 -5.21 -9.77 13.72
C GLN A 9 -4.69 -9.53 15.14
N PHE A 10 -5.30 -10.17 16.14
CA PHE A 10 -4.89 -10.04 17.54
C PHE A 10 -3.44 -10.46 17.77
N PHE A 11 -3.04 -11.61 17.21
CA PHE A 11 -1.67 -12.11 17.30
C PHE A 11 -0.63 -11.23 16.59
N ILE A 12 -1.04 -10.45 15.59
CA ILE A 12 -0.14 -9.52 14.88
C ILE A 12 -0.07 -8.17 15.63
N VAL A 13 -1.21 -7.65 16.10
CA VAL A 13 -1.30 -6.31 16.69
C VAL A 13 -0.66 -6.24 18.07
N ILE A 14 -0.83 -7.26 18.92
CA ILE A 14 -0.26 -7.23 20.28
C ILE A 14 1.26 -7.08 20.27
N PRO A 15 2.03 -7.93 19.56
CA PRO A 15 3.48 -7.74 19.48
C PRO A 15 3.86 -6.38 18.89
N LEU A 16 3.12 -5.93 17.87
CA LEU A 16 3.39 -4.65 17.21
C LEU A 16 3.18 -3.44 18.12
N LEU A 17 2.34 -3.54 19.15
CA LEU A 17 2.17 -2.47 20.16
C LEU A 17 3.20 -2.55 21.29
N ILE A 18 3.61 -3.75 21.70
CA ILE A 18 4.57 -3.95 22.79
C ILE A 18 5.97 -3.50 22.37
N VAL A 19 6.35 -3.77 21.13
CA VAL A 19 7.71 -3.50 20.63
C VAL A 19 8.09 -2.01 20.69
N PRO A 20 7.27 -1.05 20.20
CA PRO A 20 7.54 0.38 20.37
C PRO A 20 7.57 0.81 21.83
N MET A 21 6.72 0.23 22.70
CA MET A 21 6.67 0.56 24.13
C MET A 21 7.95 0.18 24.87
N LEU A 22 8.62 -0.91 24.47
CA LEU A 22 9.87 -1.36 25.09
C LEU A 22 11.10 -0.60 24.57
N GLY A 23 10.99 0.03 23.39
CA GLY A 23 12.11 0.76 22.76
C GLY A 23 12.09 2.28 22.96
N SER A 24 11.07 2.83 23.63
CA SER A 24 10.91 4.28 23.82
C SER A 24 11.21 4.71 25.25
N ASP A 25 12.15 5.65 25.42
CA ASP A 25 12.51 6.21 26.72
C ASP A 25 11.44 7.18 27.27
N THR A 26 10.56 7.69 26.40
CA THR A 26 9.48 8.62 26.76
C THR A 26 8.16 8.30 26.04
N VAL A 27 7.05 8.76 26.63
CA VAL A 27 5.71 8.67 26.01
C VAL A 27 5.67 9.46 24.69
N GLN A 28 6.42 10.56 24.57
CA GLN A 28 6.43 11.38 23.36
C GLN A 28 7.09 10.65 22.17
N ASP A 29 8.18 9.92 22.44
CA ASP A 29 8.88 9.13 21.44
C ASP A 29 8.04 7.92 21.02
N LEU A 30 7.36 7.29 21.98
CA LEU A 30 6.39 6.23 21.71
C LEU A 30 5.30 6.71 20.77
N MET A 31 4.65 7.83 21.11
CA MET A 31 3.55 8.39 20.33
C MET A 31 4.02 8.76 18.92
N SER A 32 5.17 9.42 18.79
CA SER A 32 5.73 9.81 17.50
C SER A 32 6.07 8.60 16.63
N THR A 33 6.60 7.54 17.24
CA THR A 33 6.95 6.30 16.53
C THR A 33 5.70 5.58 16.02
N VAL A 34 4.69 5.37 16.87
CA VAL A 34 3.44 4.69 16.49
C VAL A 34 2.66 5.49 15.44
N ILE A 35 2.63 6.82 15.57
CA ILE A 35 1.99 7.71 14.59
C ILE A 35 2.66 7.57 13.21
N ASN A 36 3.99 7.61 13.15
CA ASN A 36 4.72 7.49 11.88
C ASN A 36 4.53 6.12 11.21
N MET A 37 4.59 5.03 11.99
CA MET A 37 4.32 3.68 11.47
C MET A 37 2.89 3.55 10.92
N THR A 38 1.91 4.04 11.69
CA THR A 38 0.49 3.97 11.31
C THR A 38 0.22 4.85 10.09
N ALA A 39 0.84 6.02 10.00
CA ALA A 39 0.77 6.90 8.85
C ALA A 39 1.32 6.23 7.58
N ALA A 40 2.53 5.66 7.66
CA ALA A 40 3.14 4.96 6.53
C ALA A 40 2.28 3.78 6.04
N ALA A 41 1.77 2.96 6.95
CA ALA A 41 0.90 1.83 6.61
C ALA A 41 -0.45 2.28 6.00
N SER A 42 -1.05 3.35 6.53
CA SER A 42 -2.34 3.86 6.07
C SER A 42 -2.28 4.57 4.72
N MET A 43 -1.10 5.05 4.31
CA MET A 43 -0.89 5.71 3.01
C MET A 43 -0.76 4.71 1.85
N LEU A 44 -0.41 3.45 2.12
CA LEU A 44 -0.23 2.43 1.08
C LEU A 44 -1.53 2.14 0.30
N PRO A 45 -2.68 1.81 0.92
CA PRO A 45 -3.89 1.49 0.14
C PRO A 45 -4.37 2.63 -0.76
N PRO A 46 -4.45 3.90 -0.27
CA PRO A 46 -4.76 5.04 -1.14
C PRO A 46 -3.77 5.21 -2.29
N LEU A 47 -2.46 5.05 -2.06
CA LEU A 47 -1.45 5.15 -3.13
C LEU A 47 -1.66 4.10 -4.22
N PHE A 48 -1.90 2.84 -3.86
CA PHE A 48 -2.19 1.79 -4.84
C PHE A 48 -3.44 2.07 -5.66
N ILE A 49 -4.51 2.52 -4.99
CA ILE A 49 -5.78 2.84 -5.66
C ILE A 49 -5.61 4.03 -6.61
N MET A 50 -4.90 5.08 -6.18
CA MET A 50 -4.63 6.26 -7.00
C MET A 50 -3.76 5.93 -8.23
N LEU A 51 -2.73 5.11 -8.06
CA LEU A 51 -1.90 4.63 -9.18
C LEU A 51 -2.71 3.79 -10.18
N ALA A 52 -3.56 2.89 -9.67
CA ALA A 52 -4.47 2.11 -10.50
C ALA A 52 -5.44 3.01 -11.27
N TYR A 53 -6.02 4.01 -10.61
CA TYR A 53 -6.93 4.96 -11.25
C TYR A 53 -6.24 5.81 -12.32
N LEU A 54 -5.01 6.27 -12.08
CA LEU A 54 -4.21 6.99 -13.08
C LEU A 54 -3.95 6.11 -14.31
N ASN A 55 -3.53 4.86 -14.08
CA ASN A 55 -3.31 3.89 -15.14
C ASN A 55 -4.58 3.64 -15.96
N LEU A 56 -5.72 3.46 -15.28
CA LEU A 56 -7.03 3.30 -15.88
C LEU A 56 -7.45 4.54 -16.68
N ARG A 57 -7.12 5.77 -16.25
CA ARG A 57 -7.48 6.98 -17.00
C ARG A 57 -6.56 7.29 -18.18
N LEU A 58 -5.33 6.79 -18.14
CA LEU A 58 -4.37 6.92 -19.23
C LEU A 58 -4.63 5.90 -20.34
N LYS A 59 -4.80 4.62 -19.99
CA LYS A 59 -4.89 3.52 -20.97
C LYS A 59 -6.34 3.16 -21.35
N LEU A 60 -7.28 3.34 -20.42
CA LEU A 60 -8.57 2.64 -20.38
C LEU A 60 -9.74 3.61 -20.21
N ASP A 61 -9.72 4.70 -20.99
CA ASP A 61 -10.70 5.80 -20.89
C ASP A 61 -12.04 5.48 -21.58
N HIS A 62 -12.09 4.39 -22.35
CA HIS A 62 -13.26 3.93 -23.08
C HIS A 62 -14.24 3.11 -22.21
N LEU A 63 -13.84 2.71 -20.99
CA LEU A 63 -14.74 2.06 -20.04
C LEU A 63 -15.79 3.03 -19.51
N GLU A 64 -17.05 2.60 -19.54
CA GLU A 64 -18.14 3.30 -18.87
C GLU A 64 -17.92 3.23 -17.35
N ARG A 65 -17.92 4.39 -16.71
CA ARG A 65 -17.75 4.54 -15.26
C ARG A 65 -18.93 5.33 -14.72
N ASP A 66 -19.57 4.77 -13.70
CA ASP A 66 -20.75 5.35 -13.05
C ASP A 66 -20.41 6.70 -12.37
N PHE A 67 -19.15 6.89 -11.97
CA PHE A 67 -18.63 8.15 -11.46
C PHE A 67 -17.34 8.57 -12.17
N LYS A 68 -17.34 9.79 -12.73
CA LYS A 68 -16.16 10.42 -13.34
C LYS A 68 -15.83 11.70 -12.59
N PHE A 69 -14.68 11.72 -11.94
CA PHE A 69 -14.19 12.95 -11.30
C PHE A 69 -13.71 13.93 -12.38
N GLY A 70 -14.55 14.90 -12.73
CA GLY A 70 -14.27 15.94 -13.73
C GLY A 70 -13.86 15.43 -15.12
N SER A 71 -13.25 16.34 -15.90
CA SER A 71 -12.70 16.01 -17.22
C SER A 71 -11.48 15.07 -17.12
N ARG A 72 -11.09 14.41 -18.22
CA ARG A 72 -9.93 13.50 -18.26
C ARG A 72 -8.65 14.16 -17.75
N ILE A 73 -8.39 15.37 -18.22
CA ILE A 73 -7.20 16.14 -17.86
C ILE A 73 -7.26 16.58 -16.40
N THR A 74 -8.41 17.09 -15.95
CA THR A 74 -8.59 17.52 -14.55
C THR A 74 -8.40 16.34 -13.58
N GLY A 75 -8.98 15.18 -13.89
CA GLY A 75 -8.84 13.97 -13.09
C GLY A 75 -7.41 13.43 -13.03
N ILE A 76 -6.71 13.43 -14.17
CA ILE A 76 -5.29 13.03 -14.22
C ILE A 76 -4.42 14.01 -13.43
N ALA A 77 -4.61 15.33 -13.62
CA ALA A 77 -3.83 16.35 -12.94
C ALA A 77 -4.01 16.28 -11.42
N MET A 78 -5.26 16.21 -10.95
CA MET A 78 -5.57 16.11 -9.51
C MET A 78 -4.98 14.86 -8.88
N VAL A 79 -5.16 13.68 -9.51
CA VAL A 79 -4.62 12.43 -8.97
C VAL A 79 -3.09 12.42 -9.00
N SER A 80 -2.47 13.00 -10.02
CA SER A 80 -1.01 13.13 -10.08
C SER A 80 -0.46 13.99 -8.94
N VAL A 81 -1.11 15.11 -8.63
CA VAL A 81 -0.75 15.97 -7.49
C VAL A 81 -0.95 15.22 -6.17
N LEU A 82 -2.07 14.52 -6.00
CA LEU A 82 -2.33 13.73 -4.79
C LEU A 82 -1.30 12.61 -4.60
N ILE A 83 -0.93 11.91 -5.68
CA ILE A 83 0.14 10.89 -5.64
C ILE A 83 1.44 11.53 -5.19
N ALA A 84 1.81 12.71 -5.71
CA ALA A 84 3.04 13.39 -5.30
C ALA A 84 3.03 13.72 -3.80
N ILE A 85 1.94 14.31 -3.29
CA ILE A 85 1.80 14.65 -1.86
C ILE A 85 1.84 13.40 -0.98
N PHE A 86 1.09 12.36 -1.34
CA PHE A 86 1.06 11.11 -0.58
C PHE A 86 2.39 10.37 -0.64
N THR A 87 3.12 10.45 -1.76
CA THR A 87 4.45 9.83 -1.88
C THR A 87 5.46 10.55 -0.99
N VAL A 88 5.45 11.89 -0.97
CA VAL A 88 6.29 12.67 -0.06
C VAL A 88 5.94 12.37 1.40
N GLY A 89 4.65 12.36 1.74
CA GLY A 89 4.17 12.03 3.09
C GLY A 89 4.58 10.60 3.50
N PHE A 90 4.43 9.63 2.59
CA PHE A 90 4.80 8.25 2.82
C PHE A 90 6.31 8.10 3.08
N LEU A 91 7.16 8.76 2.29
CA LEU A 91 8.60 8.74 2.49
C LEU A 91 8.98 9.43 3.81
N ALA A 92 8.38 10.58 4.14
CA ALA A 92 8.64 11.28 5.39
C ALA A 92 8.22 10.47 6.62
N SER A 93 7.07 9.77 6.56
CA SER A 93 6.61 8.89 7.64
C SER A 93 7.43 7.59 7.74
N THR A 94 7.95 7.09 6.61
CA THR A 94 8.81 5.89 6.59
C THR A 94 10.22 6.19 7.09
N PHE A 95 10.75 7.37 6.76
CA PHE A 95 12.10 7.83 7.10
C PHE A 95 12.07 9.10 7.97
N PRO A 96 11.60 9.02 9.24
CA PRO A 96 11.58 10.17 10.13
C PRO A 96 13.01 10.67 10.43
N THR A 97 13.21 11.98 10.39
CA THR A 97 14.52 12.60 10.66
C THR A 97 14.89 12.47 12.13
N GLY A 98 16.06 11.90 12.42
CA GLY A 98 16.58 11.73 13.77
C GLY A 98 16.28 10.37 14.42
N ALA A 99 15.61 9.45 13.72
CA ALA A 99 15.45 8.07 14.18
C ALA A 99 16.69 7.22 13.82
N ASP A 100 17.03 6.26 14.68
CA ASP A 100 18.09 5.29 14.41
C ASP A 100 17.76 4.44 13.17
N ILE A 101 18.78 4.12 12.37
CA ILE A 101 18.67 3.37 11.11
C ILE A 101 18.06 1.99 11.38
N MET A 102 18.39 1.37 12.52
CA MET A 102 17.81 0.08 12.92
C MET A 102 16.30 0.19 13.17
N THR A 103 15.85 1.24 13.86
CA THR A 103 14.44 1.53 14.11
C THR A 103 13.67 1.76 12.80
N ILE A 104 14.26 2.49 11.85
CA ILE A 104 13.68 2.74 10.53
C ILE A 104 13.51 1.42 9.75
N ILE A 105 14.57 0.60 9.67
CA ILE A 105 14.55 -0.64 8.88
C ILE A 105 13.59 -1.67 9.47
N PHE A 106 13.68 -1.93 10.77
CA PHE A 106 12.89 -2.98 11.40
C PHE A 106 11.42 -2.59 11.57
N TYR A 107 11.11 -1.32 11.85
CA TYR A 107 9.75 -0.95 12.23
C TYR A 107 8.96 -0.23 11.15
N ASN A 108 9.55 0.74 10.46
CA ASN A 108 8.84 1.46 9.39
C ASN A 108 8.88 0.68 8.08
N VAL A 109 10.05 0.15 7.70
CA VAL A 109 10.24 -0.50 6.39
C VAL A 109 9.88 -1.98 6.42
N GLY A 110 10.10 -2.66 7.55
CA GLY A 110 9.91 -4.11 7.68
C GLY A 110 8.52 -4.60 7.27
N GLY A 111 7.47 -3.97 7.79
CA GLY A 111 6.09 -4.33 7.45
C GLY A 111 5.76 -4.14 5.97
N ILE A 112 6.27 -3.07 5.36
CA ILE A 112 6.09 -2.76 3.93
C ILE A 112 6.80 -3.81 3.08
N VAL A 113 8.05 -4.15 3.41
CA VAL A 113 8.84 -5.14 2.68
C VAL A 113 8.21 -6.52 2.77
N ILE A 114 7.75 -6.94 3.95
CA ILE A 114 7.06 -8.23 4.13
C ILE A 114 5.76 -8.24 3.32
N PHE A 115 4.98 -7.17 3.37
CA PHE A 115 3.71 -7.07 2.62
C PHE A 115 3.93 -7.14 1.11
N LEU A 116 4.84 -6.32 0.58
CA LEU A 116 5.19 -6.30 -0.84
C LEU A 116 5.81 -7.62 -1.30
N GLY A 117 6.70 -8.20 -0.49
CA GLY A 117 7.32 -9.49 -0.75
C GLY A 117 6.29 -10.62 -0.81
N TYR A 118 5.34 -10.63 0.13
CA TYR A 118 4.24 -11.60 0.13
C TYR A 118 3.29 -11.41 -1.07
N ALA A 119 2.95 -10.15 -1.40
CA ALA A 119 2.14 -9.84 -2.56
C ALA A 119 2.81 -10.30 -3.86
N TRP A 120 4.11 -10.00 -4.02
CA TRP A 120 4.89 -10.44 -5.17
C TRP A 120 5.04 -11.95 -5.24
N TRP A 121 5.28 -12.62 -4.12
CA TRP A 121 5.34 -14.08 -4.06
C TRP A 121 4.03 -14.73 -4.49
N LYS A 122 2.90 -14.24 -3.94
CA LYS A 122 1.58 -14.74 -4.28
C LYS A 122 1.24 -14.49 -5.74
N TYR A 123 1.58 -13.31 -6.27
CA TYR A 123 1.40 -12.96 -7.68
C TYR A 123 2.27 -13.84 -8.59
N SER A 124 3.55 -14.04 -8.27
CA SER A 124 4.44 -14.92 -9.03
C SER A 124 3.96 -16.37 -9.02
N LYS A 125 3.44 -16.85 -7.88
CA LYS A 125 2.82 -18.17 -7.79
C LYS A 125 1.57 -18.27 -8.65
N TYR A 126 0.74 -17.22 -8.68
CA TYR A 126 -0.44 -17.14 -9.54
C TYR A 126 -0.04 -17.21 -11.02
N GLU A 127 0.88 -16.36 -11.48
CA GLU A 127 1.37 -16.39 -12.87
C GLU A 127 1.95 -17.75 -13.28
N LYS A 128 2.70 -18.39 -12.37
CA LYS A 128 3.26 -19.73 -12.59
C LYS A 128 2.21 -20.83 -12.63
N SER A 129 1.06 -20.62 -11.99
CA SER A 129 -0.06 -21.56 -12.05
C SER A 129 -0.90 -21.43 -13.31
N LEU A 130 -0.74 -20.36 -14.10
CA LEU A 130 -1.48 -20.19 -15.35
C LEU A 130 -0.80 -20.89 -16.55
N THR A 131 -1.59 -21.68 -17.25
CA THR A 131 -1.23 -22.33 -18.52
C THR A 131 -1.00 -21.27 -19.61
N ALA A 132 -0.22 -21.59 -20.65
CA ALA A 132 0.10 -20.64 -21.72
C ALA A 132 -1.15 -20.05 -22.41
N ASP A 133 -2.21 -20.85 -22.56
CA ASP A 133 -3.48 -20.44 -23.14
C ASP A 133 -4.29 -19.53 -22.21
N GLU A 134 -4.27 -19.80 -20.90
CA GLU A 134 -4.91 -18.96 -19.87
C GLU A 134 -4.21 -17.61 -19.73
N ARG A 135 -2.88 -17.57 -19.86
CA ARG A 135 -2.12 -16.31 -19.91
C ARG A 135 -2.46 -15.46 -21.14
N GLN A 136 -2.69 -16.08 -22.29
CA GLN A 136 -3.13 -15.35 -23.49
C GLN A 136 -4.59 -14.88 -23.38
N LEU A 137 -5.45 -15.68 -22.75
CA LEU A 137 -6.84 -15.29 -22.49
C LEU A 137 -6.92 -14.17 -21.45
N GLU A 138 -6.13 -14.23 -20.37
CA GLU A 138 -6.00 -13.14 -19.40
C GLU A 138 -5.35 -11.90 -20.00
N ALA A 139 -4.31 -12.03 -20.83
CA ALA A 139 -3.71 -10.86 -21.49
C ALA A 139 -4.69 -10.19 -22.46
N LYS A 140 -5.56 -10.97 -23.12
CA LYS A 140 -6.65 -10.43 -23.95
C LYS A 140 -7.79 -9.88 -23.09
N ALA A 141 -8.18 -10.54 -22.01
CA ALA A 141 -9.24 -10.10 -21.10
C ALA A 141 -8.82 -8.87 -20.29
N ALA A 142 -7.58 -8.76 -19.83
CA ALA A 142 -7.00 -7.58 -19.18
C ALA A 142 -6.76 -6.41 -20.13
N VAL A 143 -6.97 -6.61 -21.44
CA VAL A 143 -7.01 -5.55 -22.47
C VAL A 143 -8.46 -5.27 -22.93
N GLN A 144 -9.43 -6.12 -22.58
CA GLN A 144 -10.82 -6.05 -23.04
C GLN A 144 -11.84 -5.78 -21.91
N GLN A 145 -11.48 -6.04 -20.65
CA GLN A 145 -12.17 -5.64 -19.41
C GLN A 145 -11.56 -4.36 -18.81
N ALA A 146 -10.55 -3.86 -19.50
CA ALA A 146 -9.76 -2.68 -19.28
C ALA A 146 -10.13 -1.74 -20.42
#